data_AF-A0A8H3IRM2-F1
#
_entry.id   AF-A0A8H3IRM2-F1
#
_cell.length_a   1.000
_cell.length_b   1.000
_cell.length_c   1.000
_cell.angle_alpha   90.00
_cell.angle_beta   90.00
_cell.angle_gamma   90.00
#
_symmetry.space_group_name_H-M   'P 1'
#
loop_
_entity.id
_entity.type
_entity.pdbx_description
1 polymer ?
#
loop_
_entity_poly.entity_id
_entity_poly.type
_entity_poly.pdbx_seq_one_letter_code
_entity_poly.pdbx_strand_id
1 'polypeptide(L)'
;MKANPDIAGTGVIIGFMLSAYLTLILVILHYIFNPQCCKNFIDHGFVSLIKPKVWKKMSSTNAETWAQAIRDSLLMLSDTQLITGTAIMLCGYSQLATGLDAYHWEVVVCLAWFSSLTHLATLSSLRDHFRDRPFMALCRAGLMGVVLIPLTVSFGSTGYIFQNDNGSWPAKCLFSSASMSHVHNKSGLDDGIQKSSYNTPLVVLSVIYFVLSYLTCVVSIFKPTARFARK
;
A
#
# COMPACT_ATOMS: atom_id res chain seq x y z
N MET A 1 -19.42 -19.89 12.69
CA MET A 1 -18.56 -18.95 11.96
C MET A 1 -18.25 -19.57 10.60
N LYS A 2 -18.52 -18.86 9.50
CA LYS A 2 -18.22 -19.35 8.15
C LYS A 2 -17.14 -18.43 7.59
N ALA A 3 -15.90 -18.93 7.51
CA ALA A 3 -14.84 -18.23 6.80
C ALA A 3 -15.35 -17.95 5.38
N ASN A 4 -15.21 -16.71 4.90
CA ASN A 4 -15.48 -16.38 3.51
C ASN A 4 -14.19 -16.64 2.72
N PRO A 5 -14.03 -17.82 2.09
CA PRO A 5 -12.81 -18.16 1.35
C PRO A 5 -12.56 -17.20 0.18
N ASP A 6 -13.58 -16.45 -0.25
CA ASP A 6 -13.52 -15.55 -1.40
C ASP A 6 -12.74 -14.24 -1.13
N ILE A 7 -12.69 -13.77 0.13
CA ILE A 7 -11.92 -12.56 0.49
C ILE A 7 -10.61 -12.93 1.19
N ALA A 8 -10.66 -13.90 2.08
CA ALA A 8 -9.54 -14.24 2.96
C ALA A 8 -9.11 -15.70 2.84
N GLY A 9 -9.38 -16.30 1.68
CA GLY A 9 -8.74 -17.55 1.33
C GLY A 9 -7.23 -17.40 1.47
N THR A 10 -6.59 -18.36 2.13
CA THR A 10 -5.15 -18.34 2.40
C THR A 10 -4.33 -18.11 1.13
N GLY A 11 -4.80 -18.60 -0.02
CA GLY A 11 -4.18 -18.36 -1.33
C GLY A 11 -4.19 -16.89 -1.78
N VAL A 12 -5.26 -16.14 -1.50
CA VAL A 12 -5.36 -14.71 -1.84
C VAL A 12 -4.34 -13.92 -1.03
N ILE A 13 -4.27 -14.18 0.28
CA ILE A 13 -3.34 -13.51 1.19
C ILE A 13 -1.89 -13.85 0.80
N ILE A 14 -1.58 -15.13 0.57
CA ILE A 14 -0.24 -15.56 0.14
C ILE A 14 0.13 -14.92 -1.20
N GLY A 15 -0.77 -14.89 -2.18
CA GLY A 15 -0.53 -14.29 -3.49
C GLY A 15 -0.21 -12.79 -3.38
N PHE A 16 -0.99 -12.06 -2.58
CA PHE A 16 -0.72 -10.66 -2.30
C PHE A 16 0.61 -10.46 -1.57
N MET A 17 0.89 -11.22 -0.51
CA MET A 17 2.15 -11.12 0.23
C MET A 17 3.36 -11.46 -0.64
N LEU A 18 3.26 -12.47 -1.49
CA LEU A 18 4.33 -12.82 -2.42
C LEU A 18 4.58 -11.68 -3.42
N SER A 19 3.53 -11.16 -4.05
CA SER A 19 3.64 -10.02 -4.97
C SER A 19 4.27 -8.80 -4.28
N ALA A 20 3.90 -8.58 -3.02
CA ALA A 20 4.39 -7.50 -2.19
C ALA A 20 5.89 -7.58 -1.92
N TYR A 21 6.37 -8.73 -1.46
CA TYR A 21 7.79 -8.94 -1.21
C TYR A 21 8.60 -8.90 -2.51
N LEU A 22 8.07 -9.45 -3.60
CA LEU A 22 8.71 -9.37 -4.91
C LEU A 22 8.86 -7.92 -5.36
N THR A 23 7.83 -7.07 -5.21
CA THR A 23 7.95 -5.65 -5.56
C THR A 23 9.01 -4.96 -4.73
N LEU A 24 9.04 -5.19 -3.41
CA LEU A 24 10.03 -4.57 -2.53
C LEU A 24 11.45 -4.96 -2.94
N ILE A 25 11.69 -6.24 -3.24
CA ILE A 25 12.97 -6.73 -3.75
C ILE A 25 13.31 -6.05 -5.08
N LEU A 26 12.37 -5.98 -6.03
CA LEU A 26 12.60 -5.35 -7.33
C LEU A 26 12.89 -3.85 -7.23
N VAL A 27 12.25 -3.13 -6.30
CA VAL A 27 12.55 -1.71 -6.03
C VAL A 27 13.97 -1.54 -5.50
N ILE A 28 14.38 -2.40 -4.55
CA ILE A 28 15.75 -2.39 -4.02
C ILE A 28 16.77 -2.70 -5.12
N LEU A 29 16.50 -3.72 -5.94
CA LEU A 29 17.35 -4.08 -7.07
C LEU A 29 17.41 -2.96 -8.11
N HIS A 30 16.28 -2.34 -8.45
CA HIS A 30 16.25 -1.18 -9.34
C HIS A 30 17.16 -0.06 -8.83
N TYR A 31 17.14 0.22 -7.53
CA TYR A 31 18.01 1.22 -6.93
C TYR A 31 19.51 0.85 -6.98
N ILE A 32 19.84 -0.44 -6.83
CA ILE A 32 21.22 -0.93 -6.93
C ILE A 32 21.74 -0.88 -8.37
N PHE A 33 20.90 -1.23 -9.34
CA PHE A 33 21.28 -1.34 -10.75
C PHE A 33 21.17 -0.02 -11.54
N ASN A 34 20.42 0.98 -11.07
CA ASN A 34 20.37 2.29 -11.73
C ASN A 34 21.37 3.30 -11.12
N PRO A 35 22.50 3.59 -11.79
CA PRO A 35 23.52 4.50 -11.26
C PRO A 35 23.12 5.99 -11.29
N GLN A 36 22.10 6.37 -12.07
CA GLN A 36 21.80 7.78 -12.36
C GLN A 36 20.78 8.46 -11.43
N CYS A 37 19.91 7.74 -10.72
CA CYS A 37 18.64 8.37 -10.34
C CYS A 37 18.56 9.11 -9.00
N CYS A 38 19.36 8.86 -7.95
CA CYS A 38 19.19 9.63 -6.70
C CYS A 38 20.46 9.74 -5.83
N LYS A 39 20.94 10.98 -5.64
CA LYS A 39 21.90 11.38 -4.60
C LYS A 39 21.16 11.91 -3.36
N ASN A 40 20.11 11.23 -2.87
CA ASN A 40 19.50 11.62 -1.60
C ASN A 40 20.42 11.17 -0.44
N PHE A 41 20.63 12.05 0.54
CA PHE A 41 21.56 11.84 1.66
C PHE A 41 21.24 10.57 2.47
N ILE A 42 19.95 10.24 2.58
CA ILE A 42 19.44 9.08 3.31
C ILE A 42 19.78 7.74 2.60
N ASP A 43 19.93 7.74 1.27
CA ASP A 43 20.20 6.53 0.49
C ASP A 43 21.69 6.19 0.33
N HIS A 44 22.59 7.09 0.72
CA HIS A 44 24.03 6.89 0.46
C HIS A 44 24.63 5.78 1.35
N GLY A 45 24.12 5.61 2.58
CA GLY A 45 24.65 4.65 3.54
C GLY A 45 24.42 3.20 3.11
N PHE A 46 23.17 2.82 2.85
CA PHE A 46 22.80 1.44 2.53
C PHE A 46 23.35 0.98 1.18
N VAL A 47 23.35 1.89 0.21
CA VAL A 47 23.68 1.58 -1.18
C VAL A 47 25.19 1.56 -1.40
N SER A 48 25.97 2.35 -0.65
CA SER A 48 27.44 2.30 -0.70
C SER A 48 28.02 1.00 -0.14
N LEU A 49 27.31 0.31 0.77
CA LEU A 49 27.74 -0.98 1.32
C LEU A 49 27.54 -2.14 0.33
N ILE A 50 26.50 -2.09 -0.49
CA ILE A 50 26.11 -3.19 -1.39
C ILE A 50 26.74 -3.04 -2.79
N LYS A 51 26.90 -1.80 -3.26
CA LYS A 51 27.46 -1.48 -4.59
C LYS A 51 28.79 -2.18 -4.91
N PRO A 52 29.84 -2.14 -4.06
CA PRO A 52 31.16 -2.61 -4.48
C PRO A 52 31.24 -4.13 -4.71
N LYS A 53 30.39 -4.93 -4.07
CA LYS A 53 30.39 -6.40 -4.23
C LYS A 53 29.62 -6.87 -5.46
N VAL A 54 28.47 -6.23 -5.76
CA VAL A 54 27.62 -6.58 -6.90
C VAL A 54 28.24 -6.09 -8.21
N TRP A 55 28.76 -4.85 -8.23
CA TRP A 55 29.39 -4.28 -9.43
C TRP A 55 30.71 -4.96 -9.81
N LYS A 56 31.53 -5.41 -8.85
CA LYS A 56 32.77 -6.14 -9.16
C LYS A 56 32.52 -7.44 -9.92
N LYS A 57 31.34 -8.03 -9.75
CA LYS A 57 30.96 -9.31 -10.37
C LYS A 57 30.18 -9.13 -11.68
N MET A 58 29.69 -7.93 -11.98
CA MET A 58 28.75 -7.70 -13.07
C MET A 58 29.35 -6.81 -14.17
N SER A 59 29.42 -7.35 -15.40
CA SER A 59 29.79 -6.61 -16.61
C SER A 59 28.78 -5.49 -16.89
N SER A 60 29.28 -4.31 -17.32
CA SER A 60 28.47 -3.11 -17.60
C SER A 60 27.32 -3.38 -18.58
N THR A 61 27.54 -4.22 -19.60
CA THR A 61 26.51 -4.57 -20.59
C THR A 61 25.39 -5.42 -20.00
N ASN A 62 25.72 -6.35 -19.09
CA ASN A 62 24.71 -7.16 -18.43
C ASN A 62 23.89 -6.31 -17.45
N ALA A 63 24.52 -5.35 -16.77
CA ALA A 63 23.84 -4.48 -15.79
C ALA A 63 22.70 -3.65 -16.43
N GLU A 64 22.90 -3.14 -17.65
CA GLU A 64 21.86 -2.40 -18.38
C GLU A 64 20.67 -3.29 -18.75
N THR A 65 20.92 -4.50 -19.25
CA THR A 65 19.87 -5.48 -19.55
C THR A 65 19.08 -5.88 -18.30
N TRP A 66 19.77 -6.12 -17.17
CA TRP A 66 19.11 -6.40 -15.89
C TRP A 66 18.29 -5.20 -15.39
N ALA A 67 18.80 -3.98 -15.52
CA ALA A 67 18.06 -2.78 -15.14
C ALA A 67 16.78 -2.61 -15.95
N GLN A 68 16.82 -2.89 -17.26
CA GLN A 68 15.64 -2.89 -18.13
C GLN A 68 14.64 -3.97 -17.72
N ALA A 69 15.09 -5.22 -17.55
CA ALA A 69 14.23 -6.32 -17.14
C ALA A 69 13.57 -6.10 -15.77
N ILE A 70 14.30 -5.56 -14.79
CA ILE A 70 13.78 -5.19 -13.47
C ILE A 70 12.73 -4.10 -13.60
N ARG A 71 12.97 -3.09 -14.45
CA ARG A 71 12.01 -2.02 -14.71
C ARG A 71 10.70 -2.57 -15.27
N ASP A 72 10.77 -3.38 -16.31
CA ASP A 72 9.59 -3.93 -16.97
C ASP A 72 8.82 -4.86 -16.04
N SER A 73 9.53 -5.66 -15.24
CA SER A 73 8.94 -6.50 -14.20
C SER A 73 8.23 -5.66 -13.13
N LEU A 74 8.87 -4.58 -12.67
CA LEU A 74 8.31 -3.67 -11.67
C LEU A 74 7.07 -2.94 -12.21
N LEU A 75 7.06 -2.57 -13.49
CA LEU A 75 5.90 -1.99 -14.18
C LEU A 75 4.72 -2.96 -14.20
N MET A 76 4.95 -4.21 -14.62
CA MET A 76 3.91 -5.24 -14.70
C MET A 76 3.35 -5.61 -13.31
N LEU A 77 4.23 -5.73 -12.32
CA LEU A 77 3.85 -6.11 -10.96
C LEU A 77 3.05 -4.99 -10.27
N SER A 78 3.47 -3.74 -10.47
CA SER A 78 2.71 -2.57 -10.03
C SER A 78 1.30 -2.58 -10.63
N ASP A 79 1.15 -2.71 -11.95
CA ASP A 79 -0.18 -2.71 -12.59
C ASP A 79 -1.09 -3.83 -12.06
N THR A 80 -0.53 -5.03 -11.90
CA THR A 80 -1.25 -6.17 -11.32
C THR A 80 -1.73 -5.83 -9.91
N GLN A 81 -0.86 -5.27 -9.08
CA GLN A 81 -1.16 -4.92 -7.70
C GLN A 81 -2.19 -3.78 -7.59
N LEU A 82 -2.27 -2.89 -8.60
CA LEU A 82 -3.31 -1.85 -8.69
C LEU A 82 -4.68 -2.47 -8.85
N ILE A 83 -4.81 -3.36 -9.82
CA ILE A 83 -6.08 -3.98 -10.20
C ILE A 83 -6.54 -4.86 -9.06
N THR A 84 -5.66 -5.71 -8.51
CA THR A 84 -6.01 -6.58 -7.39
C THR A 84 -6.30 -5.78 -6.13
N GLY A 85 -5.52 -4.74 -5.82
CA GLY A 85 -5.74 -3.84 -4.69
C GLY A 85 -7.07 -3.06 -4.77
N THR A 86 -7.46 -2.67 -5.98
CA THR A 86 -8.77 -2.03 -6.24
C THR A 86 -9.89 -3.05 -6.07
N ALA A 87 -9.73 -4.24 -6.64
CA ALA A 87 -10.74 -5.30 -6.56
C ALA A 87 -10.99 -5.73 -5.11
N ILE A 88 -9.94 -5.94 -4.32
CA ILE A 88 -10.09 -6.36 -2.92
C ILE A 88 -10.78 -5.30 -2.07
N MET A 89 -10.53 -4.01 -2.32
CA MET A 89 -11.26 -2.93 -1.67
C MET A 89 -12.74 -2.94 -2.04
N LEU A 90 -13.06 -3.02 -3.34
CA LEU A 90 -14.45 -3.06 -3.80
C LEU A 90 -15.20 -4.29 -3.22
N CYS A 91 -14.55 -5.44 -3.19
CA CYS A 91 -15.10 -6.66 -2.59
C CYS A 91 -15.28 -6.54 -1.07
N GLY A 92 -14.33 -5.95 -0.35
CA GLY A 92 -14.46 -5.72 1.09
C GLY A 92 -15.64 -4.81 1.42
N TYR A 93 -15.78 -3.71 0.68
CA TYR A 93 -16.89 -2.75 0.87
C TYR A 93 -18.25 -3.36 0.52
N SER A 94 -18.35 -4.15 -0.55
CA SER A 94 -19.62 -4.78 -0.93
C SER A 94 -20.09 -5.82 0.10
N GLN A 95 -19.15 -6.51 0.75
CA GLN A 95 -19.46 -7.53 1.76
C GLN A 95 -19.67 -6.98 3.18
N LEU A 96 -19.49 -5.67 3.37
CA LEU A 96 -19.70 -5.03 4.67
C LEU A 96 -21.17 -5.17 5.15
N ALA A 97 -22.13 -5.21 4.22
CA ALA A 97 -23.55 -5.39 4.53
C ALA A 97 -23.94 -6.86 4.77
N THR A 98 -23.21 -7.81 4.18
CA THR A 98 -23.54 -9.25 4.20
C THR A 98 -22.91 -10.01 5.38
N GLY A 99 -22.13 -9.33 6.23
CA GLY A 99 -21.58 -9.92 7.45
C GLY A 99 -20.10 -10.29 7.36
N LEU A 100 -19.28 -9.45 6.74
CA LEU A 100 -17.83 -9.53 6.84
C LEU A 100 -17.38 -9.30 8.29
N ASP A 101 -16.48 -10.14 8.81
CA ASP A 101 -15.92 -9.97 10.16
C ASP A 101 -14.86 -8.87 10.22
N ALA A 102 -14.67 -8.27 11.39
CA ALA A 102 -13.69 -7.21 11.63
C ALA A 102 -12.24 -7.65 11.29
N TYR A 103 -11.88 -8.91 11.57
CA TYR A 103 -10.56 -9.45 11.21
C TYR A 103 -10.32 -9.46 9.70
N HIS A 104 -11.29 -9.99 8.94
CA HIS A 104 -11.20 -10.04 7.48
C HIS A 104 -11.17 -8.65 6.87
N TRP A 105 -11.90 -7.71 7.47
CA TRP A 105 -11.86 -6.31 7.09
C TRP A 105 -10.45 -5.70 7.30
N GLU A 106 -9.82 -5.90 8.45
CA GLU A 106 -8.46 -5.41 8.70
C GLU A 106 -7.44 -5.98 7.68
N VAL A 107 -7.57 -7.26 7.32
CA VAL A 107 -6.75 -7.87 6.25
C VAL A 107 -6.96 -7.15 4.93
N VAL A 108 -8.20 -6.86 4.52
CA VAL A 108 -8.50 -6.10 3.29
C VAL A 108 -7.84 -4.72 3.32
N VAL A 109 -7.95 -4.01 4.44
CA VAL A 109 -7.35 -2.67 4.61
C VAL A 109 -5.83 -2.75 4.52
N CYS A 110 -5.20 -3.73 5.15
CA CYS A 110 -3.75 -3.96 5.08
C CYS A 110 -3.28 -4.25 3.65
N LEU A 111 -4.00 -5.10 2.92
CA LEU A 111 -3.67 -5.47 1.54
C LEU A 111 -3.79 -4.27 0.58
N ALA A 112 -4.85 -3.47 0.75
CA ALA A 112 -5.07 -2.27 -0.02
C ALA A 112 -4.02 -1.19 0.28
N TRP A 113 -3.71 -0.95 1.55
CA TRP A 113 -2.63 -0.05 1.95
C TRP A 113 -1.29 -0.46 1.37
N PHE A 114 -0.98 -1.75 1.44
CA PHE A 114 0.27 -2.26 0.90
C PHE A 114 0.35 -2.10 -0.63
N SER A 115 -0.76 -2.37 -1.34
CA SER A 115 -0.88 -2.08 -2.78
C SER A 115 -0.58 -0.61 -3.07
N SER A 116 -1.19 0.29 -2.31
CA SER A 116 -0.97 1.72 -2.45
C SER A 116 0.48 2.16 -2.21
N LEU A 117 1.15 1.65 -1.17
CA LEU A 117 2.57 1.94 -0.92
C LEU A 117 3.47 1.46 -2.06
N THR A 118 3.16 0.31 -2.64
CA THR A 118 3.88 -0.23 -3.79
C THR A 118 3.76 0.67 -5.01
N HIS A 119 2.57 1.22 -5.24
CA HIS A 119 2.34 2.21 -6.30
C HIS A 119 3.14 3.48 -6.10
N LEU A 120 3.11 4.02 -4.89
CA LEU A 120 3.90 5.20 -4.50
C LEU A 120 5.41 4.95 -4.73
N ALA A 121 5.92 3.77 -4.34
CA ALA A 121 7.30 3.38 -4.53
C ALA A 121 7.67 3.23 -6.01
N THR A 122 6.82 2.60 -6.82
CA THR A 122 7.04 2.41 -8.26
C THR A 122 7.03 3.74 -8.99
N LEU A 123 6.05 4.60 -8.68
CA LEU A 123 5.90 5.91 -9.30
C LEU A 123 7.07 6.85 -8.96
N SER A 124 7.57 6.78 -7.72
CA SER A 124 8.79 7.47 -7.32
C SER A 124 10.03 6.94 -8.07
N SER A 125 10.18 5.62 -8.15
CA SER A 125 11.36 4.97 -8.78
C SER A 125 11.41 5.16 -10.30
N LEU A 126 10.25 5.19 -10.96
CA LEU A 126 10.13 5.32 -12.41
C LEU A 126 9.71 6.72 -12.85
N ARG A 127 9.76 7.71 -11.95
CA ARG A 127 9.36 9.09 -12.24
C ARG A 127 9.99 9.63 -13.54
N ASP A 128 11.28 9.36 -13.74
CA ASP A 128 12.01 9.85 -14.91
C ASP A 128 11.54 9.16 -16.21
N HIS A 129 11.03 7.93 -16.14
CA HIS A 129 10.42 7.25 -17.29
C HIS A 129 9.05 7.80 -17.65
N PHE A 130 8.22 8.03 -16.62
CA PHE A 130 6.86 8.51 -16.78
C PHE A 130 6.81 9.96 -17.25
N ARG A 131 7.92 10.69 -17.13
CA ARG A 131 8.07 12.04 -17.67
C ARG A 131 7.88 12.10 -19.18
N ASP A 132 8.33 11.08 -19.91
CA ASP A 132 8.19 11.02 -21.36
C ASP A 132 6.76 10.62 -21.78
N ARG A 133 5.96 10.09 -20.84
CA ARG A 133 4.57 9.63 -21.07
C ARG A 133 3.65 10.08 -19.93
N PRO A 134 3.39 11.39 -19.78
CA PRO A 134 2.65 11.95 -18.64
C PRO A 134 1.21 11.46 -18.58
N PHE A 135 0.60 11.08 -19.71
CA PHE A 135 -0.76 10.53 -19.75
C PHE A 135 -0.87 9.20 -18.98
N MET A 136 0.06 8.26 -19.20
CA MET A 136 0.03 6.97 -18.48
C MET A 136 0.27 7.16 -16.98
N ALA A 137 1.14 8.11 -16.64
CA ALA A 137 1.40 8.51 -15.26
C ALA A 137 0.14 9.08 -14.58
N LEU A 138 -0.59 9.95 -15.29
CA LEU A 138 -1.83 10.55 -14.82
C LEU A 138 -2.96 9.52 -14.70
N CYS A 139 -3.10 8.59 -15.65
CA CYS A 139 -4.08 7.50 -15.54
C CYS A 139 -3.80 6.62 -14.32
N ARG A 140 -2.54 6.24 -14.08
CA ARG A 140 -2.15 5.46 -12.90
C ARG A 140 -2.36 6.24 -11.60
N ALA A 141 -2.00 7.52 -11.57
CA ALA A 141 -2.28 8.38 -10.42
C ALA A 141 -3.79 8.50 -10.17
N GLY A 142 -4.59 8.68 -11.22
CA GLY A 142 -6.05 8.76 -11.13
C GLY A 142 -6.67 7.48 -10.56
N LEU A 143 -6.28 6.31 -11.08
CA LEU A 143 -6.74 5.01 -10.57
C LEU A 143 -6.37 4.80 -9.09
N MET A 144 -5.16 5.17 -8.71
CA MET A 144 -4.74 5.17 -7.31
C MET A 144 -5.57 6.15 -6.45
N GLY A 145 -5.93 7.31 -7.00
CA GLY A 145 -6.83 8.26 -6.35
C GLY A 145 -8.23 7.70 -6.06
N VAL A 146 -8.76 6.85 -6.95
CA VAL A 146 -10.04 6.16 -6.74
C VAL A 146 -9.96 5.19 -5.56
N VAL A 147 -8.81 4.55 -5.32
CA VAL A 147 -8.59 3.67 -4.16
C VAL A 147 -8.32 4.46 -2.87
N LEU A 148 -7.72 5.66 -2.98
CA LEU A 148 -7.31 6.48 -1.85
C LEU A 148 -8.49 6.93 -0.97
N ILE A 149 -9.62 7.25 -1.58
CA ILE A 149 -10.83 7.69 -0.88
C ILE A 149 -11.38 6.58 0.04
N PRO A 150 -11.74 5.38 -0.46
CA PRO A 150 -12.23 4.30 0.39
C PRO A 150 -11.15 3.84 1.38
N LEU A 151 -9.87 3.86 1.01
CA LEU A 151 -8.80 3.49 1.92
C LEU A 151 -8.65 4.47 3.10
N THR A 152 -8.83 5.77 2.88
CA THR A 152 -8.81 6.78 3.95
C THR A 152 -9.95 6.60 4.94
N VAL A 153 -11.16 6.29 4.44
CA VAL A 153 -12.32 5.95 5.28
C VAL A 153 -12.05 4.66 6.07
N SER A 154 -11.36 3.70 5.43
CA SER A 154 -10.98 2.43 6.06
C SER A 154 -9.98 2.61 7.22
N PHE A 155 -9.04 3.56 7.14
CA PHE A 155 -8.14 3.84 8.27
C PHE A 155 -8.87 4.27 9.54
N GLY A 156 -9.97 5.01 9.38
CA GLY A 156 -10.85 5.36 10.49
C GLY A 156 -11.37 4.12 11.22
N SER A 157 -11.76 3.08 10.47
CA SER A 157 -12.29 1.85 11.05
C SER A 157 -11.24 1.00 11.79
N THR A 158 -9.96 1.08 11.41
CA THR A 158 -8.85 0.34 12.07
C THR A 158 -8.35 0.99 13.36
N GLY A 159 -8.82 2.19 13.72
CA GLY A 159 -8.38 2.87 14.94
C GLY A 159 -8.88 2.25 16.24
N TYR A 160 -9.87 1.37 16.18
CA TYR A 160 -10.44 0.71 17.35
C TYR A 160 -9.53 -0.43 17.82
N ILE A 161 -8.91 -0.26 18.99
CA ILE A 161 -8.14 -1.32 19.64
C ILE A 161 -9.11 -2.09 20.53
N PHE A 162 -9.47 -3.31 20.11
CA PHE A 162 -10.24 -4.24 20.93
C PHE A 162 -9.29 -5.06 21.78
N GLN A 163 -9.25 -4.79 23.08
CA GLN A 163 -8.44 -5.55 24.02
C GLN A 163 -9.19 -6.84 24.39
N ASN A 164 -8.55 -8.01 24.21
CA ASN A 164 -9.09 -9.35 24.52
C ASN A 164 -10.33 -9.78 23.73
N ASP A 165 -10.29 -9.69 22.40
CA ASP A 165 -11.35 -10.29 21.59
C ASP A 165 -10.83 -11.00 20.34
N ASN A 166 -11.54 -12.04 19.93
CA ASN A 166 -11.14 -12.96 18.87
C ASN A 166 -11.50 -12.39 17.47
N GLY A 167 -11.89 -11.11 17.39
CA GLY A 167 -12.35 -10.47 16.15
C GLY A 167 -13.73 -10.92 15.66
N SER A 168 -14.55 -11.50 16.55
CA SER A 168 -15.83 -12.17 16.21
C SER A 168 -17.01 -11.24 15.88
N TRP A 169 -16.76 -9.94 15.69
CA TRP A 169 -17.80 -8.93 15.46
C TRP A 169 -17.90 -8.55 13.99
N PRO A 170 -19.11 -8.22 13.49
CA PRO A 170 -19.27 -7.79 12.12
C PRO A 170 -18.56 -6.45 11.89
N ALA A 171 -17.78 -6.36 10.80
CA ALA A 171 -17.01 -5.19 10.40
C ALA A 171 -17.86 -3.93 10.23
N LYS A 172 -19.16 -4.08 9.93
CA LYS A 172 -20.12 -2.96 9.87
C LYS A 172 -20.15 -2.13 11.16
N CYS A 173 -19.90 -2.75 12.32
CA CYS A 173 -19.85 -2.05 13.60
C CYS A 173 -18.66 -1.08 13.72
N LEU A 174 -17.61 -1.23 12.92
CA LEU A 174 -16.46 -0.32 12.90
C LEU A 174 -16.78 1.04 12.26
N PHE A 175 -17.84 1.11 11.45
CA PHE A 175 -18.21 2.30 10.68
C PHE A 175 -19.30 3.15 11.32
N SER A 176 -19.93 2.68 12.41
CA SER A 176 -20.97 3.41 13.10
C SER A 176 -20.76 3.35 14.61
N SER A 177 -20.51 4.51 15.21
CA SER A 177 -20.32 4.68 16.64
C SER A 177 -21.57 4.27 17.45
N ALA A 178 -22.77 4.38 16.85
CA ALA A 178 -24.03 3.98 17.48
C ALA A 178 -24.23 2.45 17.54
N SER A 179 -23.60 1.69 16.64
CA SER A 179 -23.71 0.21 16.63
C SER A 179 -22.91 -0.47 17.74
N MET A 180 -21.89 0.19 18.30
CA MET A 180 -21.09 -0.37 19.39
C MET A 180 -21.89 -0.43 20.71
N SER A 181 -22.78 0.55 20.94
CA SER A 181 -23.69 0.57 22.10
C SER A 181 -24.79 -0.50 22.03
N HIS A 182 -25.28 -0.84 20.84
CA HIS A 182 -26.33 -1.86 20.66
C HIS A 182 -25.82 -3.30 20.80
N VAL A 183 -24.55 -3.53 20.45
CA VAL A 183 -23.89 -4.83 20.63
C VAL A 183 -23.77 -5.18 22.12
N HIS A 184 -23.37 -4.21 22.95
CA HIS A 184 -23.29 -4.36 24.40
C HIS A 184 -24.63 -4.78 25.05
N ASN A 185 -25.75 -4.34 24.49
CA ASN A 185 -27.08 -4.62 25.04
C ASN A 185 -27.63 -6.00 24.64
N LYS A 186 -27.04 -6.66 23.64
CA LYS A 186 -27.55 -7.94 23.10
C LYS A 186 -26.85 -9.17 23.67
N SER A 187 -25.70 -9.01 24.33
CA SER A 187 -24.87 -10.12 24.80
C SER A 187 -25.27 -10.67 26.17
N GLY A 188 -26.09 -9.97 26.98
CA GLY A 188 -26.75 -10.55 28.16
C GLY A 188 -25.87 -11.38 29.11
N LEU A 189 -24.57 -11.09 29.17
CA LEU A 189 -23.60 -11.73 30.05
C LEU A 189 -22.96 -10.62 30.89
N ASP A 190 -23.14 -10.71 32.20
CA ASP A 190 -22.60 -9.80 33.18
C ASP A 190 -21.08 -9.62 33.04
N ASP A 191 -20.65 -8.37 33.19
CA ASP A 191 -19.34 -7.89 33.63
C ASP A 191 -18.09 -8.30 32.82
N GLY A 192 -17.99 -7.70 31.64
CA GLY A 192 -16.71 -7.31 31.07
C GLY A 192 -16.89 -6.00 30.32
N ILE A 193 -16.56 -4.86 30.95
CA ILE A 193 -16.52 -3.57 30.24
C ILE A 193 -15.46 -3.70 29.15
N GLN A 194 -15.90 -3.99 27.93
CA GLN A 194 -15.03 -4.01 26.77
C GLN A 194 -14.67 -2.57 26.42
N LYS A 195 -13.59 -2.08 27.02
CA LYS A 195 -13.02 -0.76 26.71
C LYS A 195 -12.47 -0.79 25.28
N SER A 196 -13.31 -0.42 24.33
CA SER A 196 -12.86 -0.05 22.99
C SER A 196 -12.12 1.28 23.10
N SER A 197 -10.79 1.23 23.01
CA SER A 197 -9.95 2.42 23.01
C SER A 197 -9.63 2.79 21.57
N TYR A 198 -10.06 3.99 21.14
CA TYR A 198 -9.79 4.48 19.81
C TYR A 198 -8.45 5.21 19.78
N ASN A 199 -7.50 4.69 18.99
CA ASN A 199 -6.18 5.31 18.84
C ASN A 199 -6.21 6.41 17.77
N THR A 200 -6.86 7.52 18.11
CA THR A 200 -6.96 8.72 17.26
C THR A 200 -5.62 9.17 16.68
N PRO A 201 -4.52 9.28 17.44
CA PRO A 201 -3.27 9.78 16.86
C PRO A 201 -2.70 8.84 15.81
N LEU A 202 -2.80 7.52 15.98
CA LEU A 202 -2.32 6.56 14.98
C LEU A 202 -3.09 6.68 13.65
N VAL A 203 -4.42 6.79 13.72
CA VAL A 203 -5.27 6.95 12.54
C VAL A 203 -4.98 8.27 11.84
N VAL A 204 -4.93 9.37 12.59
CA VAL A 204 -4.67 10.70 12.00
C VAL A 204 -3.29 10.75 11.35
N LEU A 205 -2.25 10.21 12.01
CA LEU A 205 -0.90 10.18 11.47
C LEU A 205 -0.80 9.30 10.21
N SER A 206 -1.44 8.13 10.19
CA SER A 206 -1.43 7.25 9.01
C SER A 206 -2.14 7.88 7.81
N VAL A 207 -3.30 8.50 8.02
CA VAL A 207 -4.04 9.23 6.98
C VAL A 207 -3.21 10.41 6.46
N ILE A 208 -2.65 11.24 7.35
CA ILE A 208 -1.82 12.39 6.95
C ILE A 208 -0.61 11.92 6.16
N TYR A 209 0.13 10.92 6.68
CA TYR A 209 1.30 10.38 6.01
C TYR A 209 0.97 9.87 4.61
N PHE A 210 -0.13 9.14 4.47
CA PHE A 210 -0.55 8.56 3.21
C PHE A 210 -0.98 9.61 2.18
N VAL A 211 -1.81 10.57 2.59
CA VAL A 211 -2.27 11.67 1.73
C VAL A 211 -1.09 12.56 1.32
N LEU A 212 -0.22 12.94 2.26
CA LEU A 212 0.95 13.76 1.94
C LEU A 212 1.93 13.02 1.02
N SER A 213 2.14 11.72 1.22
CA SER A 213 2.98 10.90 0.34
C SER A 213 2.42 10.86 -1.08
N TYR A 214 1.10 10.68 -1.21
CA TYR A 214 0.41 10.72 -2.50
C TYR A 214 0.52 12.08 -3.18
N LEU A 215 0.18 13.16 -2.48
CA LEU A 215 0.28 14.52 -3.02
C LEU A 215 1.72 14.87 -3.43
N THR A 216 2.71 14.51 -2.60
CA THR A 216 4.12 14.74 -2.91
C THR A 216 4.54 14.00 -4.17
N CYS A 217 4.10 12.75 -4.34
CA CYS A 217 4.39 11.95 -5.52
C CYS A 217 3.75 12.57 -6.79
N VAL A 218 2.46 12.89 -6.72
CA VAL A 218 1.71 13.51 -7.83
C VAL A 218 2.33 14.85 -8.22
N VAL A 219 2.56 15.75 -7.26
CA VAL A 219 3.20 17.04 -7.52
C VAL A 219 4.61 16.86 -8.08
N SER A 220 5.37 15.87 -7.60
CA SER A 220 6.70 15.59 -8.11
C SER A 220 6.71 15.13 -9.56
N ILE A 221 5.65 14.50 -10.06
CA ILE A 221 5.54 14.10 -11.48
C ILE A 221 5.33 15.34 -12.36
N PHE A 222 4.53 16.30 -11.89
CA PHE A 222 4.20 17.50 -12.65
C PHE A 222 5.20 18.64 -12.50
N LYS A 223 6.10 18.60 -11.52
CA LYS A 223 7.15 19.62 -11.38
C LYS A 223 8.14 19.51 -12.55
N PRO A 224 8.24 20.52 -13.43
CA PRO A 224 9.30 20.55 -14.42
C PRO A 224 10.64 20.67 -13.67
N THR A 225 11.57 19.75 -13.91
CA THR A 225 12.93 19.90 -13.38
C THR A 225 13.54 21.16 -13.99
N ALA A 226 13.83 22.15 -13.16
CA ALA A 226 14.62 23.33 -13.51
C ALA A 226 16.11 22.97 -13.74
N ARG A 227 16.39 21.95 -14.55
CA ARG A 227 17.72 21.59 -15.05
C ARG A 227 17.71 21.64 -16.56
N PHE A 228 17.56 22.84 -17.12
CA PHE A 228 18.10 23.25 -18.41
C PHE A 228 18.09 24.79 -18.51
N ALA A 229 18.58 25.47 -17.47
CA ALA A 229 18.91 26.90 -17.50
C ALA A 229 20.41 27.11 -17.24
N ARG A 230 21.24 26.19 -17.72
CA ARG A 230 22.69 26.38 -17.83
C ARG A 230 23.25 25.46 -18.93
N LYS A 231 23.06 25.89 -20.17
CA LYS A 231 24.01 25.70 -21.26
C LYS A 231 24.02 26.99 -22.06
#